data_AF-A0A847ZSW7-F1
#
_entry.id   AF-A0A847ZSW7-F1
#
_cell.length_a   1.000
_cell.length_b   1.000
_cell.length_c   1.000
_cell.angle_alpha   90.00
_cell.angle_beta   90.00
_cell.angle_gamma   90.00
#
_symmetry.space_group_name_H-M   'P 1'
#
loop_
_entity.id
_entity.type
_entity.pdbx_description
1 polymer ?
#
loop_
_entity_poly.entity_id
_entity_poly.type
_entity_poly.pdbx_seq_one_letter_code
_entity_poly.pdbx_strand_id
1 'polypeptide(L)'
;ADWFAGDPKVLAATYSKFVASSGVDRSSVNLVTEIDQKLPLESYTDPTSDPMLLAVQLLRLMRQESVGSDAMAYQMKPDVLEAHRGHFVGQEALFDYLSALRTFLVDKDADTVLRLVSDAAPTGPMDYLTFSRQMLRAAALDAKGDGAARALYLSLLPHAESVYQRGTVEMALAKYEVQHKNVSFLFEDGSPIQNPDIRIRLLDDVAGPIILKMQATSQTVPQAERDAALYRLLMRDLTQGRFKGFLSDVKLLPPTPDQTDDSENDRDFSIFRWEGDKESGYDCPGIVEIAKTLAANAKDVKGRLCLGDFYRLHYIDPGEFTPPEESFGGRGTLFAGAALLREDFYKDIMKDPKAGRNDRAYALYRAVHCYQGTNNCGGDSDKSVRKAWYNELKARYGDTVWAKNLRYYW
;
A
#
# COMPACT_ATOMS: atom_id res chain seq x y z
N ALA A 1 -18.49 9.64 31.52
CA ALA A 1 -19.84 9.80 32.11
C ALA A 1 -20.73 10.57 31.13
N ASP A 2 -20.27 11.72 30.64
CA ASP A 2 -21.04 12.60 29.73
C ASP A 2 -21.53 11.93 28.45
N TRP A 3 -20.72 11.06 27.81
CA TRP A 3 -21.16 10.29 26.64
C TRP A 3 -22.39 9.39 26.93
N PHE A 4 -22.39 8.70 28.07
CA PHE A 4 -23.52 7.87 28.49
C PHE A 4 -24.74 8.69 28.93
N ALA A 5 -24.55 9.97 29.30
CA ALA A 5 -25.63 10.89 29.63
C ALA A 5 -26.38 11.39 28.38
N GLY A 6 -25.84 11.19 27.18
CA GLY A 6 -26.52 11.50 25.92
C GLY A 6 -26.63 12.99 25.60
N ASP A 7 -25.75 13.85 26.16
CA ASP A 7 -25.71 15.28 25.86
C ASP A 7 -24.43 15.64 25.07
N PRO A 8 -24.53 15.79 23.73
CA PRO A 8 -23.38 16.08 22.88
C PRO A 8 -22.71 17.44 23.14
N LYS A 9 -23.44 18.42 23.71
CA LYS A 9 -22.89 19.75 23.99
C LYS A 9 -22.02 19.74 25.24
N VAL A 10 -22.49 19.06 26.29
CA VAL A 10 -21.70 18.84 27.50
C VAL A 10 -20.45 18.04 27.16
N LEU A 11 -20.59 16.99 26.36
CA LEU A 11 -19.46 16.17 25.92
C LEU A 11 -18.41 16.99 25.13
N ALA A 12 -18.86 17.82 24.18
CA ALA A 12 -17.99 18.72 23.42
C ALA A 12 -17.20 19.66 24.35
N ALA A 13 -17.89 20.33 25.27
CA ALA A 13 -17.26 21.25 26.22
C ALA A 13 -16.27 20.55 27.16
N THR A 14 -16.54 19.31 27.56
CA THR A 14 -15.61 18.49 28.34
C THR A 14 -14.36 18.16 27.52
N TYR A 15 -14.51 17.71 26.27
CA TYR A 15 -13.37 17.42 25.40
C TYR A 15 -12.55 18.67 25.06
N SER A 16 -13.18 19.82 24.83
CA SER A 16 -12.49 21.11 24.65
C SER A 16 -11.55 21.44 25.80
N LYS A 17 -11.99 21.22 27.04
CA LYS A 17 -11.14 21.44 28.22
C LYS A 17 -9.95 20.48 28.24
N PHE A 18 -10.13 19.22 27.86
CA PHE A 18 -9.03 18.27 27.77
C PHE A 18 -8.04 18.66 26.67
N VAL A 19 -8.52 19.04 25.49
CA VAL A 19 -7.68 19.52 24.39
C VAL A 19 -6.86 20.75 24.81
N ALA A 20 -7.46 21.69 25.53
CA ALA A 20 -6.78 22.91 25.98
C ALA A 20 -5.80 22.70 27.15
N SER A 21 -5.96 21.64 27.95
CA SER A 21 -5.19 21.42 29.19
C SER A 21 -4.15 20.30 29.11
N SER A 22 -4.24 19.43 28.10
CA SER A 22 -3.31 18.32 27.92
C SER A 22 -2.06 18.75 27.15
N GLY A 23 -0.89 18.41 27.69
CA GLY A 23 0.32 18.33 26.85
C GLY A 23 0.14 17.24 25.80
N VAL A 24 0.68 17.46 24.59
CA VAL A 24 0.54 16.48 23.49
C VAL A 24 1.63 15.42 23.60
N ASP A 25 1.24 14.22 24.02
CA ASP A 25 2.10 13.05 24.06
C ASP A 25 1.37 11.81 23.49
N ARG A 26 1.95 10.62 23.65
CA ARG A 26 1.33 9.38 23.15
C ARG A 26 0.00 9.05 23.84
N SER A 27 -0.22 9.50 25.07
CA SER A 27 -1.50 9.32 25.77
C SER A 27 -2.60 10.20 25.19
N SER A 28 -2.25 11.34 24.58
CA SER A 28 -3.19 12.19 23.84
C SER A 28 -3.79 11.50 22.61
N VAL A 29 -3.15 10.47 22.06
CA VAL A 29 -3.68 9.69 20.92
C VAL A 29 -4.96 8.96 21.31
N ASN A 30 -5.04 8.45 22.53
CA ASN A 30 -6.25 7.80 23.04
C ASN A 30 -7.39 8.80 23.18
N LEU A 31 -7.10 10.03 23.62
CA LEU A 31 -8.09 11.10 23.68
C LEU A 31 -8.59 11.49 22.29
N VAL A 32 -7.70 11.64 21.30
CA VAL A 32 -8.10 11.94 19.92
C VAL A 32 -8.99 10.83 19.36
N THR A 33 -8.60 9.57 19.58
CA THR A 33 -9.39 8.40 19.16
C THR A 33 -10.76 8.39 19.82
N GLU A 34 -10.82 8.69 21.11
CA GLU A 34 -12.07 8.76 21.85
C GLU A 34 -12.98 9.87 21.32
N ILE A 35 -12.45 11.07 21.08
CA ILE A 35 -13.19 12.20 20.52
C ILE A 35 -13.77 11.82 19.16
N ASP A 36 -12.94 11.25 18.27
CA ASP A 36 -13.35 10.83 16.93
C ASP A 36 -14.47 9.77 16.96
N GLN A 37 -14.43 8.85 17.92
CA GLN A 37 -15.41 7.77 18.06
C GLN A 37 -16.72 8.19 18.74
N LYS A 38 -16.67 9.14 19.68
CA LYS A 38 -17.79 9.42 20.59
C LYS A 38 -18.45 10.77 20.38
N LEU A 39 -17.77 11.75 19.80
CA LEU A 39 -18.33 13.08 19.59
C LEU A 39 -19.16 13.10 18.29
N PRO A 40 -20.48 13.40 18.34
CA PRO A 40 -21.30 13.52 17.14
C PRO A 40 -20.81 14.64 16.22
N LEU A 41 -21.01 14.47 14.90
CA LEU A 41 -20.47 15.37 13.89
C LEU A 41 -20.97 16.81 14.05
N GLU A 42 -22.25 16.97 14.39
CA GLU A 42 -22.90 18.26 14.63
C GLU A 42 -22.27 19.06 15.77
N SER A 43 -21.67 18.38 16.77
CA SER A 43 -21.02 19.03 17.90
C SER A 43 -19.73 19.77 17.52
N TYR A 44 -19.08 19.38 16.42
CA TYR A 44 -17.89 20.08 15.94
C TYR A 44 -18.22 21.47 15.35
N THR A 45 -19.46 21.69 14.92
CA THR A 45 -19.91 22.95 14.30
C THR A 45 -20.80 23.80 15.20
N ASP A 46 -20.98 23.42 16.47
CA ASP A 46 -21.76 24.22 17.41
C ASP A 46 -21.10 25.61 17.58
N PRO A 47 -21.88 26.72 17.65
CA PRO A 47 -21.33 28.07 17.79
C PRO A 47 -20.46 28.27 19.05
N THR A 48 -20.60 27.40 20.05
CA THR A 48 -19.82 27.40 21.29
C THR A 48 -18.67 26.39 21.29
N SER A 49 -18.47 25.69 20.17
CA SER A 49 -17.42 24.69 20.01
C SER A 49 -16.04 25.32 20.09
N ASP A 50 -15.09 24.56 20.64
CA ASP A 50 -13.70 24.97 20.71
C ASP A 50 -13.09 25.11 19.30
N PRO A 51 -12.26 26.14 19.04
CA PRO A 51 -11.72 26.37 17.70
C PRO A 51 -10.90 25.19 17.14
N MET A 52 -10.27 24.39 18.01
CA MET A 52 -9.54 23.19 17.58
C MET A 52 -10.49 22.08 17.12
N LEU A 53 -11.61 21.88 17.83
CA LEU A 53 -12.63 20.92 17.39
C LEU A 53 -13.25 21.39 16.06
N LEU A 54 -13.62 22.66 15.95
CA LEU A 54 -14.11 23.22 14.69
C LEU A 54 -13.09 23.05 13.55
N ALA A 55 -11.79 23.28 13.82
CA ALA A 55 -10.74 23.06 12.83
C ALA A 55 -10.68 21.61 12.33
N VAL A 56 -10.87 20.60 13.19
CA VAL A 56 -10.95 19.19 12.78
C VAL A 56 -12.07 18.97 11.78
N GLN A 57 -13.25 19.56 12.01
CA GLN A 57 -14.35 19.43 11.06
C GLN A 57 -14.08 20.17 9.74
N LEU A 58 -13.48 21.35 9.79
CA LEU A 58 -13.08 22.07 8.58
C LEU A 58 -12.05 21.28 7.77
N LEU A 59 -11.10 20.60 8.43
CA LEU A 59 -10.17 19.68 7.76
C LEU A 59 -10.88 18.48 7.12
N ARG A 60 -11.93 17.93 7.75
CA ARG A 60 -12.73 16.84 7.15
C ARG A 60 -13.42 17.30 5.87
N LEU A 61 -14.01 18.49 5.86
CA LEU A 61 -14.66 19.07 4.67
C LEU A 61 -13.69 19.38 3.51
N MET A 62 -12.39 19.46 3.78
CA MET A 62 -11.34 19.59 2.75
C MET A 62 -10.94 18.25 2.12
N ARG A 63 -11.52 17.12 2.55
CA ARG A 63 -11.35 15.83 1.87
C ARG A 63 -12.31 15.76 0.69
N GLN A 64 -11.92 15.02 -0.35
CA GLN A 64 -12.85 14.70 -1.43
C GLN A 64 -13.82 13.63 -0.94
N GLU A 65 -15.11 13.82 -1.18
CA GLU A 65 -16.15 12.83 -0.91
C GLU A 65 -16.84 12.41 -2.20
N SER A 66 -17.37 11.19 -2.19
CA SER A 66 -18.18 10.69 -3.30
C SER A 66 -19.49 11.49 -3.37
N VAL A 67 -19.81 12.01 -4.55
CA VAL A 67 -21.05 12.76 -4.84
C VAL A 67 -21.96 12.04 -5.84
N GLY A 68 -21.81 10.73 -6.00
CA GLY A 68 -22.61 9.91 -6.92
C GLY A 68 -21.78 8.85 -7.64
N SER A 69 -22.24 8.41 -8.81
CA SER A 69 -21.62 7.37 -9.65
C SER A 69 -20.22 7.80 -10.15
N ASP A 70 -19.22 7.61 -9.30
CA ASP A 70 -17.78 7.79 -9.54
C ASP A 70 -17.27 9.24 -9.55
N ALA A 71 -18.06 10.21 -9.10
CA ALA A 71 -17.63 11.59 -8.97
C ALA A 71 -17.14 11.89 -7.54
N MET A 72 -15.97 12.53 -7.43
CA MET A 72 -15.39 13.01 -6.17
C MET A 72 -15.41 14.54 -6.15
N ALA A 73 -15.88 15.15 -5.06
CA ALA A 73 -15.91 16.60 -4.91
C ALA A 73 -15.47 17.05 -3.51
N TYR A 74 -14.86 18.23 -3.44
CA TYR A 74 -14.59 18.91 -2.16
C TYR A 74 -15.85 19.63 -1.68
N GLN A 75 -16.20 19.47 -0.40
CA GLN A 75 -17.30 20.23 0.21
C GLN A 75 -16.88 21.62 0.68
N MET A 76 -15.57 21.86 0.88
CA MET A 76 -15.02 23.13 1.37
C MET A 76 -14.98 24.25 0.31
N LYS A 77 -16.07 25.01 0.19
CA LYS A 77 -16.12 26.26 -0.60
C LYS A 77 -15.50 27.44 0.17
N PRO A 78 -15.08 28.54 -0.52
CA PRO A 78 -14.45 29.68 0.16
C PRO A 78 -15.35 30.34 1.22
N ASP A 79 -16.63 30.51 0.91
CA ASP A 79 -17.63 31.11 1.77
C ASP A 79 -17.91 30.27 3.03
N VAL A 80 -17.82 28.93 2.91
CA VAL A 80 -17.96 28.00 4.04
C VAL A 80 -16.85 28.24 5.07
N LEU A 81 -15.58 28.36 4.65
CA LEU A 81 -14.49 28.62 5.58
C LEU A 81 -14.60 30.01 6.20
N GLU A 82 -14.84 31.04 5.39
CA GLU A 82 -14.92 32.43 5.86
C GLU A 82 -16.06 32.68 6.85
N ALA A 83 -17.17 31.96 6.73
CA ALA A 83 -18.28 32.04 7.68
C ALA A 83 -17.86 31.69 9.13
N HIS A 84 -16.79 30.90 9.29
CA HIS A 84 -16.29 30.49 10.60
C HIS A 84 -15.19 31.40 11.17
N ARG A 85 -14.70 32.42 10.45
CA ARG A 85 -13.60 33.30 10.90
C ARG A 85 -13.78 33.83 12.32
N GLY A 86 -14.99 34.26 12.67
CA GLY A 86 -15.30 34.80 14.00
C GLY A 86 -15.11 33.81 15.15
N HIS A 87 -15.13 32.49 14.89
CA HIS A 87 -14.90 31.46 15.91
C HIS A 87 -13.41 31.33 16.28
N PHE A 88 -12.50 31.86 15.46
CA PHE A 88 -11.05 31.75 15.67
C PHE A 88 -10.43 33.02 16.28
N VAL A 89 -11.22 33.90 16.89
CA VAL A 89 -10.69 35.05 17.63
C VAL A 89 -9.78 34.56 18.76
N GLY A 90 -8.54 35.06 18.81
CA GLY A 90 -7.47 34.59 19.70
C GLY A 90 -6.74 33.33 19.22
N GLN A 91 -7.14 32.75 18.08
CA GLN A 91 -6.48 31.64 17.39
C GLN A 91 -6.38 31.91 15.88
N GLU A 92 -6.19 33.17 15.49
CA GLU A 92 -6.18 33.62 14.09
C GLU A 92 -5.16 32.84 13.24
N ALA A 93 -4.02 32.50 13.85
CA ALA A 93 -2.99 31.70 13.22
C ALA A 93 -3.49 30.32 12.74
N LEU A 94 -4.41 29.68 13.48
CA LEU A 94 -5.02 28.41 13.09
C LEU A 94 -5.95 28.60 11.89
N PHE A 95 -6.75 29.68 11.88
CA PHE A 95 -7.61 30.02 10.76
C PHE A 95 -6.82 30.34 9.48
N ASP A 96 -5.71 31.07 9.60
CA ASP A 96 -4.82 31.39 8.48
C ASP A 96 -4.22 30.10 7.88
N TYR A 97 -3.86 29.13 8.72
CA TYR A 97 -3.40 27.82 8.26
C TYR A 97 -4.50 27.06 7.50
N LEU A 98 -5.73 27.02 8.02
CA LEU A 98 -6.87 26.39 7.34
C LEU A 98 -7.14 27.05 5.98
N SER A 99 -7.02 28.38 5.91
CA SER A 99 -7.18 29.14 4.67
C SER A 99 -6.10 28.80 3.63
N ALA A 100 -4.83 28.74 4.06
CA ALA A 100 -3.73 28.32 3.19
C ALA A 100 -3.89 26.85 2.75
N LEU A 101 -4.30 25.95 3.64
CA LEU A 101 -4.48 24.54 3.32
C LEU A 101 -5.63 24.33 2.32
N ARG A 102 -6.76 25.05 2.45
CA ARG A 102 -7.84 25.04 1.47
C ARG A 102 -7.32 25.50 0.10
N THR A 103 -6.56 26.59 0.08
CA THR A 103 -5.96 27.14 -1.14
C THR A 103 -5.09 26.08 -1.85
N PHE A 104 -4.33 25.31 -1.08
CA PHE A 104 -3.52 24.23 -1.62
C PHE A 104 -4.36 23.03 -2.10
N LEU A 105 -5.22 22.49 -1.25
CA LEU A 105 -5.93 21.24 -1.51
C LEU A 105 -7.09 21.41 -2.50
N VAL A 106 -7.87 22.48 -2.37
CA VAL A 106 -9.09 22.70 -3.13
C VAL A 106 -8.82 23.54 -4.37
N ASP A 107 -8.18 24.70 -4.21
CA ASP A 107 -7.95 25.62 -5.33
C ASP A 107 -6.73 25.24 -6.18
N LYS A 108 -5.88 24.33 -5.68
CA LYS A 108 -4.61 23.90 -6.32
C LYS A 108 -3.66 25.06 -6.59
N ASP A 109 -3.70 26.11 -5.77
CA ASP A 109 -2.90 27.32 -5.94
C ASP A 109 -1.69 27.33 -4.98
N ALA A 110 -0.61 26.67 -5.41
CA ALA A 110 0.64 26.63 -4.66
C ALA A 110 1.30 28.01 -4.53
N ASP A 111 1.13 28.90 -5.50
CA ASP A 111 1.74 30.24 -5.48
C ASP A 111 1.18 31.12 -4.37
N THR A 112 -0.14 31.09 -4.19
CA THR A 112 -0.78 31.78 -3.06
C THR A 112 -0.34 31.20 -1.72
N VAL A 113 -0.23 29.87 -1.62
CA VAL A 113 0.24 29.21 -0.38
C VAL A 113 1.65 29.67 0.00
N LEU A 114 2.58 29.76 -0.97
CA LEU A 114 3.96 30.19 -0.71
C LEU A 114 4.06 31.66 -0.29
N ARG A 115 3.06 32.50 -0.61
CA ARG A 115 2.95 33.89 -0.11
C ARG A 115 2.33 33.96 1.28
N LEU A 116 1.36 33.09 1.59
CA LEU A 116 0.65 33.07 2.88
C LEU A 116 1.47 32.41 3.99
N VAL A 117 2.29 31.42 3.64
CA VAL A 117 3.05 30.63 4.60
C VAL A 117 4.50 31.12 4.67
N SER A 118 4.93 31.51 5.86
CA SER A 118 6.29 31.98 6.14
C SER A 118 7.37 31.02 5.64
N ASP A 119 8.45 31.58 5.11
CA ASP A 119 9.67 30.87 4.71
C ASP A 119 10.71 30.77 5.85
N ALA A 120 10.39 31.31 7.03
CA ALA A 120 11.28 31.26 8.18
C ALA A 120 11.58 29.81 8.57
N ALA A 121 12.85 29.44 8.49
CA ALA A 121 13.31 28.14 8.94
C ALA A 121 13.09 28.00 10.46
N PRO A 122 12.65 26.82 10.94
CA PRO A 122 12.59 26.56 12.36
C PRO A 122 13.99 26.68 12.98
N THR A 123 14.08 27.38 14.11
CA THR A 123 15.33 27.51 14.87
C THR A 123 15.38 26.56 16.08
N GLY A 124 14.36 25.72 16.24
CA GLY A 124 14.17 24.83 17.38
C GLY A 124 12.96 23.91 17.18
N PRO A 125 12.55 23.17 18.23
CA PRO A 125 11.39 22.28 18.18
C PRO A 125 10.13 23.04 17.74
N MET A 126 9.35 22.44 16.84
CA MET A 126 8.12 23.05 16.32
C MET A 126 6.89 22.56 17.09
N ASP A 127 5.98 23.48 17.42
CA ASP A 127 4.60 23.11 17.72
C ASP A 127 3.88 22.57 16.46
N TYR A 128 2.72 21.95 16.64
CA TYR A 128 1.99 21.34 15.52
C TYR A 128 1.54 22.34 14.46
N LEU A 129 1.23 23.58 14.82
CA LEU A 129 0.77 24.59 13.86
C LEU A 129 1.94 25.06 12.98
N THR A 130 3.08 25.35 13.59
CA THR A 130 4.32 25.72 12.91
C THR A 130 4.79 24.58 12.01
N PHE A 131 4.79 23.35 12.53
CA PHE A 131 5.10 22.15 11.76
C PHE A 131 4.18 22.00 10.54
N SER A 132 2.87 22.09 10.75
CA SER A 132 1.88 21.91 9.67
C SER A 132 2.03 22.96 8.58
N ARG A 133 2.33 24.22 8.95
CA ARG A 133 2.65 25.29 8.01
C ARG A 133 3.90 24.96 7.18
N GLN A 134 4.99 24.52 7.81
CA GLN A 134 6.21 24.15 7.09
C GLN A 134 6.00 22.95 6.15
N MET A 135 5.23 21.94 6.58
CA MET A 135 4.85 20.82 5.73
C MET A 135 4.01 21.27 4.52
N LEU A 136 3.05 22.19 4.73
CA LEU A 136 2.24 22.76 3.65
C LEU A 136 3.09 23.56 2.66
N ARG A 137 4.06 24.34 3.16
CA ARG A 137 5.03 25.06 2.31
C ARG A 137 5.85 24.09 1.47
N ALA A 138 6.38 23.02 2.07
CA ALA A 138 7.14 22.01 1.35
C ALA A 138 6.30 21.30 0.29
N ALA A 139 5.05 20.96 0.60
CA ALA A 139 4.11 20.37 -0.36
C ALA A 139 3.77 21.34 -1.51
N ALA A 140 3.66 22.64 -1.24
CA ALA A 140 3.45 23.67 -2.27
C ALA A 140 4.67 23.81 -3.20
N LEU A 141 5.90 23.74 -2.66
CA LEU A 141 7.12 23.69 -3.48
C LEU A 141 7.16 22.42 -4.36
N ASP A 142 6.85 21.26 -3.78
CA ASP A 142 6.84 19.98 -4.50
C ASP A 142 5.79 19.95 -5.62
N ALA A 143 4.58 20.47 -5.37
CA ALA A 143 3.53 20.59 -6.38
C ALA A 143 3.95 21.47 -7.58
N LYS A 144 4.91 22.38 -7.38
CA LYS A 144 5.51 23.20 -8.44
C LYS A 144 6.72 22.55 -9.13
N GLY A 145 7.16 21.38 -8.67
CA GLY A 145 8.40 20.74 -9.12
C GLY A 145 9.65 21.52 -8.69
N ASP A 146 9.56 22.32 -7.63
CA ASP A 146 10.69 23.09 -7.11
C ASP A 146 11.57 22.20 -6.22
N GLY A 147 12.83 22.02 -6.61
CA GLY A 147 13.81 21.24 -5.86
C GLY A 147 14.09 21.75 -4.44
N ALA A 148 13.71 23.00 -4.13
CA ALA A 148 13.74 23.53 -2.77
C ALA A 148 12.85 22.73 -1.80
N ALA A 149 11.81 22.04 -2.29
CA ALA A 149 10.97 21.16 -1.47
C ALA A 149 11.80 20.10 -0.74
N ARG A 150 12.74 19.46 -1.45
CA ARG A 150 13.63 18.44 -0.88
C ARG A 150 14.47 18.99 0.27
N ALA A 151 15.10 20.15 0.04
CA ALA A 151 15.93 20.79 1.04
C ALA A 151 15.11 21.16 2.28
N LEU A 152 13.87 21.63 2.08
CA LEU A 152 12.96 21.94 3.17
C LEU A 152 12.62 20.68 3.97
N TYR A 153 12.16 19.59 3.34
CA TYR A 153 11.89 18.33 4.06
C TYR A 153 13.08 17.85 4.89
N LEU A 154 14.29 17.86 4.32
CA LEU A 154 15.50 17.47 5.04
C LEU A 154 15.79 18.39 6.23
N SER A 155 15.57 19.70 6.08
CA SER A 155 15.77 20.66 7.16
C SER A 155 14.75 20.54 8.30
N LEU A 156 13.56 19.99 8.06
CA LEU A 156 12.53 19.80 9.09
C LEU A 156 12.81 18.60 10.01
N LEU A 157 13.51 17.57 9.53
CA LEU A 157 13.80 16.34 10.29
C LEU A 157 14.45 16.57 11.67
N PRO A 158 15.49 17.41 11.83
CA PRO A 158 16.11 17.65 13.14
C PRO A 158 15.21 18.45 14.11
N HIS A 159 14.12 19.05 13.63
CA HIS A 159 13.21 19.88 14.44
C HIS A 159 11.84 19.21 14.69
N ALA A 160 11.60 18.04 14.09
CA ALA A 160 10.35 17.29 14.13
C ALA A 160 10.29 16.37 15.37
N GLU A 161 10.31 16.96 16.57
CA GLU A 161 10.46 16.24 17.83
C GLU A 161 9.14 15.73 18.43
N SER A 162 8.00 16.33 18.06
CA SER A 162 6.71 15.93 18.62
C SER A 162 6.21 14.61 18.03
N VAL A 163 5.27 13.97 18.73
CA VAL A 163 4.63 12.72 18.28
C VAL A 163 4.12 12.88 16.84
N TYR A 164 4.39 11.89 15.99
CA TYR A 164 4.07 11.86 14.56
C TYR A 164 4.76 12.88 13.64
N GLN A 165 5.39 13.95 14.13
CA GLN A 165 6.04 14.94 13.26
C GLN A 165 7.13 14.30 12.41
N ARG A 166 8.11 13.63 13.04
CA ARG A 166 9.22 13.01 12.31
C ARG A 166 8.75 12.02 11.26
N GLY A 167 7.86 11.09 11.64
CA GLY A 167 7.28 10.11 10.71
C GLY A 167 6.55 10.76 9.53
N THR A 168 5.88 11.90 9.75
CA THR A 168 5.20 12.65 8.69
C THR A 168 6.20 13.31 7.72
N VAL A 169 7.31 13.87 8.22
CA VAL A 169 8.38 14.41 7.36
C VAL A 169 9.05 13.30 6.56
N GLU A 170 9.37 12.18 7.21
CA GLU A 170 9.98 11.01 6.55
C GLU A 170 9.07 10.45 5.46
N MET A 171 7.76 10.34 5.71
CA MET A 171 6.78 9.92 4.71
C MET A 171 6.75 10.86 3.51
N ALA A 172 6.71 12.18 3.74
CA ALA A 172 6.68 13.17 2.66
C ALA A 172 7.98 13.15 1.83
N LEU A 173 9.14 13.08 2.51
CA LEU A 173 10.43 12.95 1.85
C LEU A 173 10.51 11.66 1.03
N ALA A 174 10.06 10.53 1.57
CA ALA A 174 10.01 9.28 0.83
C ALA A 174 9.15 9.38 -0.44
N LYS A 175 7.97 10.02 -0.34
CA LYS A 175 7.09 10.24 -1.49
C LYS A 175 7.76 11.13 -2.54
N TYR A 176 8.41 12.21 -2.10
CA TYR A 176 9.18 13.10 -2.97
C TYR A 176 10.26 12.31 -3.74
N GLU A 177 11.08 11.52 -3.05
CA GLU A 177 12.19 10.80 -3.68
C GLU A 177 11.68 9.72 -4.64
N VAL A 178 10.59 9.02 -4.30
CA VAL A 178 9.93 8.06 -5.21
C VAL A 178 9.42 8.75 -6.47
N GLN A 179 8.71 9.87 -6.34
CA GLN A 179 8.21 10.66 -7.47
C GLN A 179 9.35 11.12 -8.39
N HIS A 180 10.49 11.48 -7.82
CA HIS A 180 11.68 11.93 -8.54
C HIS A 180 12.64 10.79 -8.92
N LYS A 181 12.21 9.53 -8.80
CA LYS A 181 12.96 8.31 -9.19
C LYS A 181 14.29 8.13 -8.45
N ASN A 182 14.42 8.68 -7.25
CA ASN A 182 15.61 8.61 -6.40
C ASN A 182 15.42 7.60 -5.25
N VAL A 183 14.94 6.40 -5.57
CA VAL A 183 14.58 5.39 -4.55
C VAL A 183 15.81 4.86 -3.80
N SER A 184 16.97 4.76 -4.46
CA SER A 184 18.19 4.26 -3.83
C SER A 184 18.60 5.07 -2.61
N PHE A 185 18.47 6.40 -2.66
CA PHE A 185 18.75 7.31 -1.55
C PHE A 185 18.03 6.93 -0.25
N LEU A 186 16.82 6.37 -0.35
CA LEU A 186 16.01 5.97 0.80
C LEU A 186 16.64 4.81 1.59
N PHE A 187 17.52 4.03 0.94
CA PHE A 187 18.07 2.78 1.43
C PHE A 187 19.60 2.80 1.60
N GLU A 188 20.25 3.92 1.29
CA GLU A 188 21.68 4.11 1.51
C GLU A 188 22.03 4.24 2.99
N ASP A 189 23.30 3.96 3.34
CA ASP A 189 23.82 4.17 4.68
C ASP A 189 23.65 5.65 5.10
N GLY A 190 23.13 5.87 6.30
CA GLY A 190 22.84 7.23 6.79
C GLY A 190 21.55 7.84 6.24
N SER A 191 20.67 7.03 5.63
CA SER A 191 19.36 7.49 5.18
C SER A 191 18.61 8.27 6.26
N PRO A 192 18.01 9.42 5.92
CA PRO A 192 17.18 10.19 6.85
C PRO A 192 15.88 9.48 7.23
N ILE A 193 15.48 8.46 6.46
CA ILE A 193 14.27 7.66 6.69
C ILE A 193 14.61 6.55 7.68
N GLN A 194 14.13 6.67 8.91
CA GLN A 194 14.43 5.79 10.02
C GLN A 194 13.21 5.00 10.49
N ASN A 195 12.00 5.44 10.14
CA ASN A 195 10.77 4.76 10.49
C ASN A 195 10.70 3.38 9.79
N PRO A 196 10.63 2.28 10.54
CA PRO A 196 10.68 0.93 9.98
C PRO A 196 9.49 0.62 9.06
N ASP A 197 8.30 1.09 9.40
CA ASP A 197 7.08 0.83 8.62
C ASP A 197 7.18 1.49 7.24
N ILE A 198 7.70 2.73 7.18
CA ILE A 198 7.92 3.44 5.91
C ILE A 198 8.94 2.69 5.05
N ARG A 199 10.07 2.27 5.64
CA ARG A 199 11.14 1.56 4.93
C ARG A 199 10.65 0.23 4.38
N ILE A 200 9.94 -0.56 5.19
CA ILE A 200 9.35 -1.85 4.77
C ILE A 200 8.32 -1.63 3.65
N ARG A 201 7.47 -0.60 3.76
CA ARG A 201 6.49 -0.30 2.72
C ARG A 201 7.15 0.08 1.39
N LEU A 202 8.22 0.86 1.43
CA LEU A 202 8.99 1.22 0.23
C LEU A 202 9.62 -0.01 -0.44
N LEU A 203 10.08 -1.00 0.34
CA LEU A 203 10.58 -2.27 -0.18
C LEU A 203 9.48 -3.07 -0.87
N ASP A 204 8.30 -3.14 -0.26
CA ASP A 204 7.16 -3.86 -0.83
C ASP A 204 6.65 -3.22 -2.13
N ASP A 205 6.60 -1.90 -2.19
CA ASP A 205 5.90 -1.19 -3.26
C ASP A 205 6.79 -0.77 -4.42
N VAL A 206 8.00 -0.30 -4.14
CA VAL A 206 8.78 0.47 -5.13
C VAL A 206 10.13 -0.18 -5.42
N ALA A 207 10.75 -0.83 -4.45
CA ALA A 207 12.11 -1.33 -4.58
C ALA A 207 12.25 -2.35 -5.72
N GLY A 208 13.33 -2.19 -6.49
CA GLY A 208 13.76 -3.13 -7.51
C GLY A 208 14.66 -4.21 -6.90
N PRO A 209 15.00 -5.24 -7.69
CA PRO A 209 15.74 -6.39 -7.17
C PRO A 209 17.14 -6.08 -6.64
N ILE A 210 17.78 -5.04 -7.15
CA ILE A 210 19.09 -4.58 -6.66
C ILE A 210 18.95 -4.08 -5.21
N ILE A 211 17.99 -3.19 -4.96
CA ILE A 211 17.73 -2.63 -3.62
C ILE A 211 17.28 -3.73 -2.67
N LEU A 212 16.36 -4.59 -3.10
CA LEU A 212 15.86 -5.69 -2.27
C LEU A 212 17.00 -6.64 -1.86
N LYS A 213 17.87 -7.02 -2.79
CA LYS A 213 19.02 -7.88 -2.48
C LYS A 213 20.06 -7.20 -1.59
N MET A 214 20.31 -5.92 -1.82
CA MET A 214 21.19 -5.10 -0.97
C MET A 214 20.70 -5.08 0.47
N GLN A 215 19.41 -4.80 0.68
CA GLN A 215 18.80 -4.76 2.02
C GLN A 215 18.77 -6.15 2.67
N ALA A 216 18.34 -7.18 1.95
CA ALA A 216 18.29 -8.56 2.44
C ALA A 216 19.65 -9.11 2.94
N THR A 217 20.76 -8.61 2.39
CA THR A 217 22.11 -9.09 2.72
C THR A 217 22.89 -8.13 3.63
N SER A 218 22.32 -6.99 3.99
CA SER A 218 22.99 -5.99 4.81
C SER A 218 23.17 -6.45 6.25
N GLN A 219 24.34 -6.20 6.85
CA GLN A 219 24.59 -6.50 8.25
C GLN A 219 24.17 -5.36 9.19
N THR A 220 23.98 -4.16 8.66
CA THR A 220 23.67 -2.94 9.44
C THR A 220 22.17 -2.66 9.54
N VAL A 221 21.36 -3.34 8.74
CA VAL A 221 19.90 -3.14 8.63
C VAL A 221 19.16 -4.05 9.63
N PRO A 222 18.08 -3.58 10.27
CA PRO A 222 17.27 -4.40 11.19
C PRO A 222 16.71 -5.67 10.52
N GLN A 223 16.62 -6.76 11.30
CA GLN A 223 16.19 -8.07 10.80
C GLN A 223 14.86 -8.02 10.03
N ALA A 224 13.84 -7.34 10.57
CA ALA A 224 12.52 -7.22 9.94
C ALA A 224 12.57 -6.59 8.53
N GLU A 225 13.45 -5.61 8.32
CA GLU A 225 13.62 -4.98 7.01
C GLU A 225 14.34 -5.93 6.03
N ARG A 226 15.33 -6.69 6.51
CA ARG A 226 16.01 -7.72 5.69
C ARG A 226 15.05 -8.82 5.25
N ASP A 227 14.21 -9.27 6.17
CA ASP A 227 13.23 -10.31 5.91
C ASP A 227 12.15 -9.83 4.94
N ALA A 228 11.65 -8.60 5.11
CA ALA A 228 10.76 -7.98 4.14
C ALA A 228 11.40 -7.89 2.75
N ALA A 229 12.65 -7.44 2.67
CA ALA A 229 13.38 -7.32 1.41
C ALA A 229 13.57 -8.69 0.72
N LEU A 230 13.98 -9.72 1.47
CA LEU A 230 14.20 -11.06 0.93
C LEU A 230 12.89 -11.71 0.48
N TYR A 231 11.85 -11.66 1.32
CA TYR A 231 10.54 -12.22 0.99
C TYR A 231 10.01 -11.59 -0.29
N ARG A 232 10.07 -10.25 -0.39
CA ARG A 232 9.61 -9.53 -1.57
C ARG A 232 10.43 -9.85 -2.82
N LEU A 233 11.75 -9.96 -2.70
CA LEU A 233 12.65 -10.35 -3.79
C LEU A 233 12.27 -11.72 -4.36
N LEU A 234 12.13 -12.73 -3.51
CA LEU A 234 11.80 -14.09 -3.93
C LEU A 234 10.42 -14.18 -4.56
N MET A 235 9.43 -13.50 -3.95
CA MET A 235 8.07 -13.47 -4.47
C MET A 235 8.01 -12.78 -5.84
N ARG A 236 8.64 -11.61 -5.99
CA ARG A 236 8.68 -10.88 -7.27
C ARG A 236 9.48 -11.62 -8.34
N ASP A 237 10.56 -12.30 -7.98
CA ASP A 237 11.32 -13.11 -8.92
C ASP A 237 10.48 -14.24 -9.52
N LEU A 238 9.69 -14.95 -8.68
CA LEU A 238 8.77 -15.97 -9.16
C LEU A 238 7.64 -15.39 -10.01
N THR A 239 7.02 -14.31 -9.54
CA THR A 239 5.82 -13.71 -10.19
C THR A 239 6.12 -12.89 -11.43
N GLN A 240 7.37 -12.50 -11.69
CA GLN A 240 7.78 -11.76 -12.90
C GLN A 240 8.76 -12.55 -13.77
N GLY A 241 8.88 -13.86 -13.54
CA GLY A 241 9.65 -14.77 -14.40
C GLY A 241 11.17 -14.63 -14.31
N ARG A 242 11.69 -14.01 -13.24
CA ARG A 242 13.13 -13.91 -12.96
C ARG A 242 13.62 -15.16 -12.21
N PHE A 243 13.33 -16.33 -12.75
CA PHE A 243 13.64 -17.63 -12.13
C PHE A 243 15.13 -17.83 -11.82
N LYS A 244 16.03 -17.28 -12.64
CA LYS A 244 17.48 -17.30 -12.34
C LYS A 244 17.84 -16.48 -11.10
N GLY A 245 17.15 -15.35 -10.88
CA GLY A 245 17.28 -14.53 -9.67
C GLY A 245 16.80 -15.32 -8.46
N PHE A 246 15.60 -15.89 -8.54
CA PHE A 246 15.04 -16.74 -7.49
C PHE A 246 16.01 -17.87 -7.08
N LEU A 247 16.58 -18.60 -8.05
CA LEU A 247 17.51 -19.71 -7.78
C LEU A 247 18.83 -19.26 -7.12
N SER A 248 19.26 -18.02 -7.37
CA SER A 248 20.40 -17.42 -6.67
C SER A 248 20.02 -17.10 -5.23
N ASP A 249 18.87 -16.45 -5.05
CA ASP A 249 18.55 -15.71 -3.84
C ASP A 249 17.78 -16.56 -2.82
N VAL A 250 17.15 -17.67 -3.24
CA VAL A 250 16.49 -18.66 -2.36
C VAL A 250 17.46 -19.31 -1.37
N LYS A 251 18.78 -19.24 -1.65
CA LYS A 251 19.85 -19.70 -0.77
C LYS A 251 20.04 -18.81 0.46
N LEU A 252 19.47 -17.61 0.44
CA LEU A 252 19.51 -16.64 1.55
C LEU A 252 18.39 -16.89 2.57
N LEU A 253 17.50 -17.86 2.33
CA LEU A 253 16.38 -18.12 3.23
C LEU A 253 16.87 -18.41 4.66
N PRO A 254 16.26 -17.81 5.69
CA PRO A 254 16.61 -18.06 7.08
C PRO A 254 16.36 -19.53 7.44
N PRO A 255 17.03 -20.09 8.47
CA PRO A 255 16.71 -21.42 8.96
C PRO A 255 15.21 -21.52 9.31
N THR A 256 14.64 -22.70 9.15
CA THR A 256 13.25 -22.94 9.55
C THR A 256 13.11 -22.65 11.05
N PRO A 257 12.17 -21.78 11.47
CA PRO A 257 11.94 -21.54 12.90
C PRO A 257 11.57 -22.86 13.60
N ASP A 258 12.16 -23.10 14.78
CA ASP A 258 11.81 -24.27 15.61
C ASP A 258 10.40 -24.14 16.24
N GLN A 259 9.82 -22.93 16.26
CA GLN A 259 8.49 -22.61 16.78
C GLN A 259 7.84 -21.52 15.93
N THR A 260 6.53 -21.63 15.71
CA THR A 260 5.68 -20.59 15.13
C THR A 260 5.51 -19.50 16.19
N ASP A 261 6.40 -18.51 16.20
CA ASP A 261 6.07 -17.25 16.86
C ASP A 261 5.00 -16.60 15.96
N ASP A 262 3.76 -16.56 16.46
CA ASP A 262 2.61 -15.96 15.78
C ASP A 262 2.71 -14.42 15.83
N SER A 263 3.86 -13.87 15.44
CA SER A 263 3.97 -12.43 15.23
C SER A 263 3.31 -12.12 13.89
N GLU A 264 2.31 -11.23 13.90
CA GLU A 264 1.59 -10.78 12.69
C GLU A 264 2.52 -10.15 11.63
N ASN A 265 3.80 -9.92 11.97
CA ASN A 265 4.83 -9.34 11.11
C ASN A 265 5.80 -10.37 10.51
N ASP A 266 5.74 -11.64 10.90
CA ASP A 266 6.65 -12.64 10.35
C ASP A 266 6.21 -13.08 8.96
N ARG A 267 7.12 -12.84 8.00
CA ARG A 267 6.95 -13.30 6.62
C ARG A 267 7.06 -14.82 6.59
N ASP A 268 6.03 -15.49 6.06
CA ASP A 268 6.05 -16.95 5.92
C ASP A 268 7.01 -17.40 4.81
N PHE A 269 8.26 -17.66 5.17
CA PHE A 269 9.27 -18.20 4.26
C PHE A 269 9.04 -19.68 3.88
N SER A 270 8.12 -20.40 4.54
CA SER A 270 7.87 -21.82 4.28
C SER A 270 7.38 -22.08 2.85
N ILE A 271 6.69 -21.12 2.24
CA ILE A 271 6.23 -21.21 0.86
C ILE A 271 7.39 -21.40 -0.13
N PHE A 272 8.57 -20.83 0.14
CA PHE A 272 9.75 -20.99 -0.71
C PHE A 272 10.46 -22.35 -0.50
N ARG A 273 9.95 -23.16 0.44
CA ARG A 273 10.33 -24.55 0.71
C ARG A 273 9.28 -25.55 0.26
N TRP A 274 8.31 -25.11 -0.53
CA TRP A 274 7.28 -26.00 -1.04
C TRP A 274 7.90 -27.15 -1.86
N GLU A 275 7.65 -28.39 -1.43
CA GLU A 275 8.18 -29.64 -2.02
C GLU A 275 7.29 -30.20 -3.14
N GLY A 276 6.23 -29.45 -3.50
CA GLY A 276 5.32 -29.80 -4.57
C GLY A 276 3.98 -30.33 -4.06
N ASP A 277 3.14 -30.76 -5.00
CA ASP A 277 1.82 -31.31 -4.73
C ASP A 277 1.60 -32.54 -5.62
N LYS A 278 1.12 -33.62 -4.99
CA LYS A 278 0.76 -34.88 -5.65
C LYS A 278 -0.72 -35.22 -5.46
N GLU A 279 -1.43 -34.46 -4.63
CA GLU A 279 -2.79 -34.76 -4.19
C GLU A 279 -3.84 -34.13 -5.13
N SER A 280 -3.50 -33.08 -5.87
CA SER A 280 -4.39 -32.45 -6.85
C SER A 280 -4.59 -33.24 -8.16
N GLY A 281 -3.94 -34.40 -8.29
CA GLY A 281 -4.01 -35.25 -9.48
C GLY A 281 -3.15 -34.77 -10.66
N TYR A 282 -2.28 -33.79 -10.43
CA TYR A 282 -1.23 -33.36 -11.36
C TYR A 282 0.09 -33.21 -10.61
N ASP A 283 1.03 -34.12 -10.82
CA ASP A 283 2.26 -34.21 -10.01
C ASP A 283 3.20 -33.03 -10.25
N CYS A 284 3.23 -32.10 -9.30
CA CYS A 284 4.11 -30.95 -9.31
C CYS A 284 5.33 -31.14 -8.42
N PRO A 285 6.55 -30.84 -8.91
CA PRO A 285 7.74 -30.85 -8.07
C PRO A 285 7.80 -29.59 -7.20
N GLY A 286 8.77 -29.54 -6.28
CA GLY A 286 8.96 -28.36 -5.44
C GLY A 286 9.34 -27.08 -6.20
N ILE A 287 9.13 -25.93 -5.55
CA ILE A 287 9.26 -24.60 -6.19
C ILE A 287 10.66 -24.34 -6.77
N VAL A 288 11.71 -24.87 -6.13
CA VAL A 288 13.09 -24.76 -6.64
C VAL A 288 13.26 -25.51 -7.96
N GLU A 289 12.70 -26.72 -8.10
CA GLU A 289 12.77 -27.50 -9.34
C GLU A 289 11.90 -26.90 -10.45
N ILE A 290 10.74 -26.35 -10.09
CA ILE A 290 9.91 -25.56 -11.03
C ILE A 290 10.71 -24.37 -11.57
N ALA A 291 11.36 -23.60 -10.67
CA ALA A 291 12.16 -22.46 -11.08
C ALA A 291 13.37 -22.87 -11.94
N LYS A 292 14.04 -23.99 -11.64
CA LYS A 292 15.12 -24.54 -12.51
C LYS A 292 14.59 -24.85 -13.91
N THR A 293 13.44 -25.52 -14.00
CA THR A 293 12.79 -25.89 -15.26
C THR A 293 12.47 -24.65 -16.08
N LEU A 294 11.85 -23.64 -15.45
CA LEU A 294 11.45 -22.41 -16.13
C LEU A 294 12.62 -21.46 -16.43
N ALA A 295 13.69 -21.51 -15.64
CA ALA A 295 14.93 -20.80 -15.95
C ALA A 295 15.64 -21.35 -17.19
N ALA A 296 15.52 -22.65 -17.45
CA ALA A 296 16.04 -23.31 -18.66
C ALA A 296 15.10 -23.13 -19.86
N ASN A 297 13.78 -23.22 -19.64
CA ASN A 297 12.76 -23.04 -20.65
C ASN A 297 11.51 -22.36 -20.07
N ALA A 298 11.38 -21.05 -20.26
CA ALA A 298 10.24 -20.28 -19.76
C ALA A 298 8.88 -20.72 -20.34
N LYS A 299 8.88 -21.46 -21.46
CA LYS A 299 7.66 -22.00 -22.09
C LYS A 299 7.38 -23.45 -21.68
N ASP A 300 8.15 -24.02 -20.76
CA ASP A 300 7.90 -25.38 -20.29
C ASP A 300 6.45 -25.53 -19.79
N VAL A 301 5.74 -26.52 -20.33
CA VAL A 301 4.31 -26.70 -20.10
C VAL A 301 4.05 -27.11 -18.65
N LYS A 302 4.79 -28.10 -18.16
CA LYS A 302 4.62 -28.62 -16.81
C LYS A 302 5.07 -27.61 -15.77
N GLY A 303 6.20 -26.95 -16.00
CA GLY A 303 6.72 -25.88 -15.13
C GLY A 303 5.70 -24.75 -14.93
N ARG A 304 5.05 -24.29 -16.01
CA ARG A 304 4.03 -23.22 -15.92
C ARG A 304 2.75 -23.69 -15.21
N LEU A 305 2.28 -24.92 -15.47
CA LEU A 305 1.14 -25.48 -14.75
C LEU A 305 1.41 -25.58 -13.25
N CYS A 306 2.60 -26.08 -12.90
CA CYS A 306 2.99 -26.23 -11.50
C CYS A 306 3.28 -24.91 -10.79
N LEU A 307 3.80 -23.91 -11.50
CA LEU A 307 3.87 -22.54 -10.96
C LEU A 307 2.47 -21.97 -10.70
N GLY A 308 1.52 -22.23 -11.60
CA GLY A 308 0.12 -21.87 -11.37
C GLY A 308 -0.55 -22.62 -10.21
N ASP A 309 -0.05 -23.81 -9.85
CA ASP A 309 -0.50 -24.57 -8.68
C ASP A 309 0.11 -24.04 -7.39
N PHE A 310 1.39 -23.72 -7.41
CA PHE A 310 2.06 -22.98 -6.33
C PHE A 310 1.28 -21.72 -5.99
N TYR A 311 0.95 -20.89 -6.99
CA TYR A 311 0.18 -19.67 -6.75
C TYR A 311 -1.20 -19.94 -6.14
N ARG A 312 -1.92 -20.97 -6.61
CA ARG A 312 -3.23 -21.33 -6.06
C ARG A 312 -3.12 -21.77 -4.60
N LEU A 313 -2.20 -22.68 -4.30
CA LEU A 313 -2.09 -23.32 -2.99
C LEU A 313 -1.64 -22.35 -1.90
N HIS A 314 -0.88 -21.32 -2.30
CA HIS A 314 -0.34 -20.30 -1.38
C HIS A 314 -1.06 -18.95 -1.50
N TYR A 315 -2.22 -18.88 -2.16
CA TYR A 315 -3.03 -17.67 -2.33
C TYR A 315 -2.22 -16.47 -2.88
N ILE A 316 -1.35 -16.73 -3.85
CA ILE A 316 -0.54 -15.71 -4.52
C ILE A 316 -1.30 -15.24 -5.75
N ASP A 317 -1.64 -13.96 -5.80
CA ASP A 317 -2.14 -13.31 -7.01
C ASP A 317 -1.08 -12.32 -7.56
N PRO A 318 -0.43 -12.64 -8.68
CA PRO A 318 0.55 -11.76 -9.31
C PRO A 318 -0.03 -10.45 -9.86
N GLY A 319 -1.34 -10.36 -10.11
CA GLY A 319 -2.01 -9.28 -10.84
C GLY A 319 -2.92 -8.37 -10.01
N GLU A 320 -3.19 -8.69 -8.75
CA GLU A 320 -4.38 -8.17 -8.03
C GLU A 320 -4.35 -6.67 -7.71
N PHE A 321 -3.17 -6.03 -7.67
CA PHE A 321 -3.06 -4.69 -7.09
C PHE A 321 -2.40 -3.67 -8.01
N THR A 322 -3.24 -2.77 -8.55
CA THR A 322 -2.79 -1.45 -9.02
C THR A 322 -2.99 -0.46 -7.87
N PRO A 323 -1.93 -0.09 -7.15
CA PRO A 323 -2.04 0.92 -6.09
C PRO A 323 -2.60 2.25 -6.64
N PRO A 324 -3.36 3.01 -5.83
CA PRO A 324 -3.70 4.39 -6.17
C PRO A 324 -2.44 5.20 -6.46
N GLU A 325 -2.51 6.15 -7.41
CA GLU A 325 -1.34 6.90 -7.90
C GLU A 325 -0.55 7.58 -6.78
N GLU A 326 -1.24 8.05 -5.75
CA GLU A 326 -0.70 8.76 -4.58
C GLU A 326 0.04 7.87 -3.57
N SER A 327 -0.09 6.54 -3.71
CA SER A 327 0.65 5.55 -2.92
C SER A 327 2.08 5.40 -3.44
N PHE A 328 3.00 4.88 -2.63
CA PHE A 328 4.39 4.70 -3.06
C PHE A 328 4.52 3.92 -4.38
N GLY A 329 3.78 2.82 -4.53
CA GLY A 329 3.78 2.00 -5.74
C GLY A 329 2.88 2.52 -6.88
N GLY A 330 2.09 3.58 -6.64
CA GLY A 330 1.07 4.09 -7.57
C GLY A 330 1.61 4.56 -8.92
N ARG A 331 2.87 4.97 -8.95
CA ARG A 331 3.59 5.41 -10.16
C ARG A 331 4.52 4.37 -10.74
N GLY A 332 4.32 3.12 -10.33
CA GLY A 332 5.11 1.97 -10.73
C GLY A 332 6.18 1.59 -9.73
N THR A 333 6.89 0.52 -10.08
CA THR A 333 7.93 -0.10 -9.27
C THR A 333 9.22 -0.19 -10.07
N LEU A 334 10.36 -0.16 -9.39
CA LEU A 334 11.67 -0.44 -9.99
C LEU A 334 11.88 -1.93 -10.28
N PHE A 335 10.92 -2.79 -9.93
CA PHE A 335 10.94 -4.19 -10.28
C PHE A 335 10.24 -4.42 -11.62
N ALA A 336 11.03 -4.37 -12.70
CA ALA A 336 10.54 -4.55 -14.06
C ALA A 336 10.08 -6.00 -14.35
N GLY A 337 9.10 -6.13 -15.23
CA GLY A 337 8.59 -7.42 -15.73
C GLY A 337 7.06 -7.50 -15.61
N ALA A 338 6.42 -8.10 -16.62
CA ALA A 338 5.00 -8.40 -16.55
C ALA A 338 4.73 -9.48 -15.50
N ALA A 339 3.63 -9.33 -14.76
CA ALA A 339 3.16 -10.36 -13.87
C ALA A 339 2.81 -11.62 -14.66
N LEU A 340 3.21 -12.78 -14.16
CA LEU A 340 2.92 -14.06 -14.74
C LEU A 340 1.59 -14.58 -14.21
N LEU A 341 0.50 -14.26 -14.89
CA LEU A 341 -0.85 -14.62 -14.47
C LEU A 341 -1.12 -16.11 -14.72
N ARG A 342 -1.88 -16.74 -13.80
CA ARG A 342 -2.26 -18.15 -13.93
C ARG A 342 -3.07 -18.39 -15.20
N GLU A 343 -3.99 -17.48 -15.50
CA GLU A 343 -4.82 -17.52 -16.69
C GLU A 343 -4.01 -17.53 -17.99
N ASP A 344 -2.95 -16.72 -18.07
CA ASP A 344 -2.09 -16.63 -19.25
C ASP A 344 -1.37 -17.95 -19.49
N PHE A 345 -0.88 -18.62 -18.43
CA PHE A 345 -0.33 -19.97 -18.55
C PHE A 345 -1.32 -20.93 -19.19
N TYR A 346 -2.55 -20.94 -18.69
CA TYR A 346 -3.56 -21.87 -19.15
C TYR A 346 -3.94 -21.60 -20.62
N LYS A 347 -4.19 -20.33 -20.97
CA LYS A 347 -4.50 -19.90 -22.35
C LYS A 347 -3.41 -20.30 -23.34
N ASP A 348 -2.15 -20.10 -22.97
CA ASP A 348 -1.02 -20.43 -23.83
C ASP A 348 -0.85 -21.94 -24.00
N ILE A 349 -0.99 -22.71 -22.92
CA ILE A 349 -0.83 -24.17 -22.95
C ILE A 349 -1.93 -24.85 -23.76
N MET A 350 -3.17 -24.36 -23.71
CA MET A 350 -4.27 -24.86 -24.54
C MET A 350 -3.96 -24.74 -26.03
N LYS A 351 -3.23 -23.68 -26.43
CA LYS A 351 -2.86 -23.41 -27.82
C LYS A 351 -1.54 -24.05 -28.23
N ASP A 352 -0.71 -24.48 -27.28
CA ASP A 352 0.61 -25.02 -27.56
C ASP A 352 0.52 -26.40 -28.21
N PRO A 353 0.95 -26.57 -29.48
CA PRO A 353 0.90 -27.86 -30.17
C PRO A 353 1.76 -28.95 -29.50
N LYS A 354 2.75 -28.56 -28.69
CA LYS A 354 3.64 -29.47 -27.96
C LYS A 354 3.08 -29.91 -26.61
N ALA A 355 2.04 -29.25 -26.08
CA ALA A 355 1.43 -29.64 -24.82
C ALA A 355 0.79 -31.03 -24.94
N GLY A 356 1.10 -31.89 -23.96
CA GLY A 356 0.55 -33.24 -23.89
C GLY A 356 -0.97 -33.21 -23.67
N ARG A 357 -1.62 -34.35 -23.97
CA ARG A 357 -3.07 -34.51 -23.80
C ARG A 357 -3.53 -34.14 -22.38
N ASN A 358 -2.81 -34.66 -21.38
CA ASN A 358 -3.14 -34.44 -19.97
C ASN A 358 -2.86 -33.00 -19.53
N ASP A 359 -1.78 -32.38 -20.02
CA ASP A 359 -1.46 -30.99 -19.70
C ASP A 359 -2.54 -30.03 -20.21
N ARG A 360 -3.04 -30.25 -21.44
CA ARG A 360 -4.15 -29.45 -21.99
C ARG A 360 -5.44 -29.66 -21.22
N ALA A 361 -5.78 -30.90 -20.89
CA ALA A 361 -6.96 -31.21 -20.08
C ALA A 361 -6.87 -30.53 -18.69
N TYR A 362 -5.69 -30.57 -18.07
CA TYR A 362 -5.45 -29.90 -16.79
C TYR A 362 -5.50 -28.38 -16.89
N ALA A 363 -4.90 -27.79 -17.94
CA ALA A 363 -4.98 -26.35 -18.20
C ALA A 363 -6.42 -25.87 -18.36
N LEU A 364 -7.24 -26.58 -19.15
CA LEU A 364 -8.67 -26.28 -19.33
C LEU A 364 -9.44 -26.37 -18.02
N TYR A 365 -9.18 -27.42 -17.24
CA TYR A 365 -9.77 -27.57 -15.91
C TYR A 365 -9.46 -26.38 -15.01
N ARG A 366 -8.18 -26.00 -14.91
CA ARG A 366 -7.74 -24.92 -14.03
C ARG A 366 -8.18 -23.54 -14.50
N ALA A 367 -8.25 -23.30 -15.80
CA ALA A 367 -8.76 -22.05 -16.36
C ALA A 367 -10.24 -21.81 -16.09
N VAL A 368 -11.05 -22.87 -16.00
CA VAL A 368 -12.46 -22.72 -15.60
C VAL A 368 -12.59 -22.66 -14.08
N HIS A 369 -11.85 -23.52 -13.37
CA HIS A 369 -11.97 -23.68 -11.93
C HIS A 369 -11.48 -22.49 -11.11
N CYS A 370 -10.53 -21.69 -11.62
CA CYS A 370 -10.03 -20.51 -10.94
C CYS A 370 -11.07 -19.36 -10.81
N TYR A 371 -12.22 -19.47 -11.46
CA TYR A 371 -13.36 -18.55 -11.30
C TYR A 371 -14.40 -19.01 -10.27
N GLN A 372 -14.19 -20.15 -9.61
CA GLN A 372 -15.12 -20.63 -8.60
C GLN A 372 -15.10 -19.76 -7.35
N GLY A 373 -16.24 -19.13 -7.02
CA GLY A 373 -16.33 -18.23 -5.89
C GLY A 373 -15.74 -16.88 -6.25
N THR A 374 -14.65 -16.50 -5.59
CA THR A 374 -13.86 -15.31 -5.95
C THR A 374 -12.89 -15.65 -7.08
N ASN A 375 -12.77 -14.76 -8.07
CA ASN A 375 -11.81 -14.92 -9.15
C ASN A 375 -10.37 -14.93 -8.60
N ASN A 376 -9.64 -16.02 -8.81
CA ASN A 376 -8.22 -16.15 -8.45
C ASN A 376 -7.33 -16.52 -9.66
N CYS A 377 -7.81 -16.25 -10.87
CA CYS A 377 -7.10 -16.53 -12.12
C CYS A 377 -5.99 -15.49 -12.41
N GLY A 378 -6.06 -14.31 -11.79
CA GLY A 378 -5.26 -13.12 -12.10
C GLY A 378 -5.70 -12.39 -13.39
N GLY A 379 -6.70 -12.90 -14.10
CA GLY A 379 -7.30 -12.28 -15.29
C GLY A 379 -8.83 -12.37 -15.27
N ASP A 380 -9.50 -11.68 -16.19
CA ASP A 380 -10.96 -11.59 -16.24
C ASP A 380 -11.49 -11.97 -17.63
N SER A 381 -11.60 -13.27 -17.89
CA SER A 381 -12.22 -13.79 -19.13
C SER A 381 -13.73 -13.88 -19.00
N ASP A 382 -14.41 -13.42 -20.04
CA ASP A 382 -15.87 -13.49 -20.16
C ASP A 382 -16.44 -14.89 -19.92
N LYS A 383 -17.66 -14.94 -19.39
CA LYS A 383 -18.43 -16.18 -19.21
C LYS A 383 -18.53 -17.05 -20.47
N SER A 384 -18.62 -16.42 -21.65
CA SER A 384 -18.65 -17.12 -22.94
C SER A 384 -17.35 -17.88 -23.22
N VAL A 385 -16.20 -17.27 -22.92
CA VAL A 385 -14.86 -17.88 -23.05
C VAL A 385 -14.72 -19.04 -22.08
N ARG A 386 -15.11 -18.84 -20.81
CA ARG A 386 -15.08 -19.89 -19.79
C ARG A 386 -15.97 -21.09 -20.15
N LYS A 387 -17.15 -20.83 -20.71
CA LYS A 387 -18.04 -21.86 -21.27
C LYS A 387 -17.39 -22.63 -22.42
N ALA A 388 -16.67 -21.95 -23.31
CA ALA A 388 -15.97 -22.61 -24.41
C ALA A 388 -14.89 -23.57 -23.89
N TRP A 389 -14.09 -23.16 -22.91
CA TRP A 389 -13.10 -24.02 -22.26
C TRP A 389 -13.74 -25.23 -21.57
N TYR A 390 -14.85 -25.02 -20.84
CA TYR A 390 -15.61 -26.11 -20.22
C TYR A 390 -16.08 -27.12 -21.26
N ASN A 391 -16.70 -26.65 -22.35
CA ASN A 391 -17.18 -27.51 -23.42
C ASN A 391 -16.05 -28.28 -24.10
N GLU A 392 -14.91 -27.63 -24.34
CA GLU A 392 -13.73 -28.30 -24.91
C GLU A 392 -13.21 -29.40 -23.98
N LEU A 393 -13.10 -29.12 -22.69
CA LEU A 393 -12.69 -30.11 -21.68
C LEU A 393 -13.59 -31.34 -21.73
N LYS A 394 -14.92 -31.13 -21.73
CA LYS A 394 -15.91 -32.21 -21.76
C LYS A 394 -15.87 -33.01 -23.06
N ALA A 395 -15.77 -32.32 -24.20
CA ALA A 395 -15.86 -32.97 -25.51
C ALA A 395 -14.59 -33.76 -25.87
N ARG A 396 -13.40 -33.20 -25.59
CA ARG A 396 -12.12 -33.78 -26.04
C ARG A 396 -11.40 -34.62 -24.97
N TYR A 397 -11.71 -34.36 -23.71
CA TYR A 397 -10.99 -34.93 -22.57
C TYR A 397 -11.94 -35.50 -21.50
N GLY A 398 -13.19 -35.83 -21.86
CA GLY A 398 -14.26 -36.26 -20.93
C GLY A 398 -13.95 -37.51 -20.08
N ASP A 399 -13.00 -38.34 -20.50
CA ASP A 399 -12.49 -39.51 -19.79
C ASP A 399 -11.50 -39.17 -18.66
N THR A 400 -10.87 -37.99 -18.70
CA THR A 400 -9.90 -37.55 -17.68
C THR A 400 -10.57 -37.27 -16.34
N VAL A 401 -9.80 -37.39 -15.24
CA VAL A 401 -10.30 -37.10 -13.88
C VAL A 401 -10.80 -35.66 -13.78
N TRP A 402 -10.08 -34.73 -14.43
CA TRP A 402 -10.39 -33.31 -14.40
C TRP A 402 -11.71 -32.99 -15.09
N ALA A 403 -11.95 -33.57 -16.28
CA ALA A 403 -13.22 -33.39 -16.96
C ALA A 403 -14.38 -34.01 -16.18
N LYS A 404 -14.18 -35.14 -15.50
CA LYS A 404 -15.21 -35.77 -14.66
C LYS A 404 -15.53 -34.92 -13.41
N ASN A 405 -14.52 -34.32 -12.80
CA ASN A 405 -14.66 -33.54 -11.57
C ASN A 405 -15.27 -32.14 -11.80
N LEU A 406 -15.02 -31.51 -12.95
CA LEU A 406 -15.55 -30.18 -13.24
C LEU A 406 -17.04 -30.23 -13.58
N ARG A 407 -17.92 -29.96 -12.61
CA ARG A 407 -19.38 -30.01 -12.82
C ARG A 407 -19.94 -28.77 -13.49
N TYR A 408 -19.46 -27.60 -13.08
CA TYR A 408 -19.99 -26.30 -13.49
C TYR A 408 -18.89 -25.44 -14.14
N TYR A 409 -19.33 -24.38 -14.80
CA TYR A 409 -18.52 -23.22 -15.16
C TYR A 409 -19.20 -21.98 -14.59
N TRP A 410 -18.42 -20.96 -14.24
CA TRP A 410 -18.90 -19.73 -13.60
C TRP A 410 -18.98 -18.60 -14.61
#